data_AF-A0A0S4V7N5-F1
#
_entry.id   AF-A0A0S4V7N5-F1
#
_cell.length_a   1.000
_cell.length_b   1.000
_cell.length_c   1.000
_cell.angle_alpha   90.00
_cell.angle_beta   90.00
_cell.angle_gamma   90.00
#
_symmetry.space_group_name_H-M   'P 1'
#
loop_
_entity.id
_entity.type
_entity.pdbx_description
1 polymer ?
#
loop_
_entity_poly.entity_id
_entity_poly.type
_entity_poly.pdbx_seq_one_letter_code
_entity_poly.pdbx_strand_id
1 'polypeptide(L)'
;MRPTLPPNRPDGGPVARTPWPARLARWLMLAALAGLAACSTVKLGYQQGDRLVYLWIDRYFDIQDAQADAARGAIARFFAWHRREQLPRIAALLERAQGELQQPVSAEQIRDYQNAYHALGRAAFERAKPDIADLLLTVTPEQIRHVRQRFDAVNETYRQRYLQRDGDDRSRERFKRVMDNARLVYGRFSSAQEDVIRPAVAPLVAAAPARYAERLQRQQAWLALLERVRTEHPDKPTVMQWLTAYADQWEHPPGERGARRDAYLDASVDVSVTIANLTTPQQKLHARDRLQGWIDDAHDLMRSGTETAADGGRPDEATTGMPPRNR
;
A
#
# COMPACT_ATOMS: atom_id res chain seq x y z
N MET A 1 83.21 -38.52 -41.53
CA MET A 1 82.30 -38.78 -42.66
C MET A 1 81.08 -37.88 -42.50
N ARG A 2 80.78 -37.05 -43.52
CA ARG A 2 79.50 -36.34 -43.72
C ARG A 2 78.48 -37.33 -44.33
N PRO A 3 77.14 -37.16 -44.22
CA PRO A 3 76.46 -36.02 -44.84
C PRO A 3 75.17 -35.49 -44.15
N THR A 4 74.66 -34.41 -44.74
CA THR A 4 73.65 -33.44 -44.29
C THR A 4 72.27 -33.55 -44.98
N LEU A 5 71.19 -33.34 -44.17
CA LEU A 5 69.90 -32.61 -44.39
C LEU A 5 68.85 -33.10 -45.43
N PRO A 6 67.54 -32.67 -45.38
CA PRO A 6 66.64 -32.06 -44.35
C PRO A 6 65.20 -32.73 -44.38
N PRO A 7 64.00 -32.12 -44.14
CA PRO A 7 63.50 -30.96 -43.34
C PRO A 7 62.26 -31.27 -42.42
N ASN A 8 61.86 -30.34 -41.53
CA ASN A 8 60.47 -29.80 -41.37
C ASN A 8 60.20 -29.16 -39.99
N ARG A 9 59.60 -27.95 -40.01
CA ARG A 9 58.82 -27.36 -38.91
C ARG A 9 57.37 -27.89 -38.97
N PRO A 10 56.58 -27.81 -37.88
CA PRO A 10 55.67 -26.67 -37.76
C PRO A 10 55.56 -26.07 -36.34
N ASP A 11 55.20 -24.81 -36.34
CA ASP A 11 54.97 -23.94 -35.19
C ASP A 11 53.73 -24.38 -34.38
N GLY A 12 53.85 -24.34 -33.05
CA GLY A 12 52.74 -24.60 -32.11
C GLY A 12 52.82 -23.65 -30.92
N GLY A 13 52.51 -22.38 -31.14
CA GLY A 13 52.30 -21.43 -30.05
C GLY A 13 51.01 -21.73 -29.27
N PRO A 14 50.97 -21.50 -27.94
CA PRO A 14 49.75 -21.71 -27.16
C PRO A 14 48.69 -20.68 -27.53
N VAL A 15 47.52 -21.15 -27.98
CA VAL A 15 46.33 -20.34 -28.21
C VAL A 15 45.84 -19.83 -26.85
N ALA A 16 46.11 -18.55 -26.56
CA ALA A 16 45.56 -17.86 -25.40
C ALA A 16 44.03 -17.75 -25.57
N ARG A 17 43.30 -18.64 -24.88
CA ARG A 17 41.84 -18.53 -24.74
C ARG A 17 41.52 -17.30 -23.90
N THR A 18 41.05 -16.23 -24.53
CA THR A 18 40.59 -15.02 -23.86
C THR A 18 39.33 -15.31 -23.01
N PRO A 19 39.20 -14.74 -21.78
CA PRO A 19 38.07 -14.96 -20.88
C PRO A 19 36.83 -14.12 -21.23
N TRP A 20 36.65 -13.79 -22.51
CA TRP A 20 35.56 -12.96 -23.01
C TRP A 20 34.15 -13.50 -22.67
N PRO A 21 33.85 -14.82 -22.79
CA PRO A 21 32.50 -15.31 -22.50
C PRO A 21 32.17 -15.28 -21.00
N ALA A 22 33.16 -15.45 -20.12
CA ALA A 22 32.94 -15.41 -18.67
C ALA A 22 32.66 -13.99 -18.15
N ARG A 23 33.30 -12.98 -18.75
CA ARG A 23 33.04 -11.56 -18.43
C ARG A 23 31.66 -11.12 -18.92
N LEU A 24 31.29 -11.51 -20.14
CA LEU A 24 29.96 -11.21 -20.70
C LEU A 24 28.85 -11.89 -19.90
N ALA A 25 29.01 -13.17 -19.55
CA ALA A 25 28.06 -13.90 -18.71
C ALA A 25 27.90 -13.27 -17.32
N ARG A 26 28.98 -12.77 -16.71
CA ARG A 26 28.93 -12.05 -15.43
C ARG A 26 28.17 -10.72 -15.54
N TRP A 27 28.35 -9.97 -16.63
CA TRP A 27 27.60 -8.74 -16.88
C TRP A 27 26.12 -9.01 -17.20
N LEU A 28 25.81 -10.06 -17.96
CA LEU A 28 24.43 -10.48 -18.22
C LEU A 28 23.74 -10.98 -16.95
N MET A 29 24.45 -11.70 -16.08
CA MET A 29 23.94 -12.14 -14.79
C MET A 29 23.74 -10.96 -13.81
N LEU A 30 24.66 -9.99 -13.79
CA LEU A 30 24.49 -8.76 -13.03
C LEU A 30 23.35 -7.88 -13.57
N ALA A 31 23.17 -7.83 -14.90
CA ALA A 31 22.05 -7.14 -15.54
C ALA A 31 20.72 -7.87 -15.26
N ALA A 32 20.71 -9.20 -15.22
CA ALA A 32 19.55 -10.00 -14.85
C ALA A 32 19.21 -9.85 -13.36
N LEU A 33 20.20 -9.86 -12.46
CA LEU A 33 19.99 -9.56 -11.04
C LEU A 33 19.57 -8.10 -10.80
N ALA A 34 20.09 -7.15 -11.57
CA ALA A 34 19.64 -5.76 -11.54
C ALA A 34 18.21 -5.62 -12.09
N GLY A 35 17.85 -6.41 -13.11
CA GLY A 35 16.48 -6.53 -13.62
C GLY A 35 15.52 -7.14 -12.60
N LEU A 36 15.97 -8.08 -11.77
CA LEU A 36 15.21 -8.62 -10.65
C LEU A 36 15.10 -7.62 -9.48
N ALA A 37 16.09 -6.75 -9.29
CA ALA A 37 16.04 -5.64 -8.33
C ALA A 37 15.12 -4.48 -8.77
N ALA A 38 14.68 -4.47 -10.04
CA ALA A 38 13.68 -3.53 -10.54
C ALA A 38 12.23 -3.94 -10.19
N CYS A 39 12.02 -5.12 -9.59
CA CYS A 39 10.72 -5.44 -9.01
C CYS A 39 10.51 -4.61 -7.74
N SER A 40 9.80 -3.51 -7.87
CA SER A 40 9.29 -2.75 -6.75
C SER A 40 8.63 -3.68 -5.71
N THR A 41 9.02 -3.56 -4.44
CA THR A 41 8.36 -4.25 -3.32
C THR A 41 6.85 -4.01 -3.32
N VAL A 42 6.39 -2.87 -3.86
CA VAL A 42 4.97 -2.54 -4.01
C VAL A 42 4.29 -3.49 -5.00
N LYS A 43 4.88 -3.69 -6.18
CA LYS A 43 4.37 -4.62 -7.20
C LYS A 43 4.32 -6.06 -6.67
N LEU A 44 5.42 -6.53 -6.07
CA LEU A 44 5.49 -7.88 -5.50
C LEU A 44 4.44 -8.09 -4.39
N GLY A 45 4.30 -7.11 -3.50
CA GLY A 45 3.27 -7.14 -2.46
C GLY A 45 1.85 -7.14 -3.03
N TYR A 46 1.60 -6.33 -4.07
CA TYR A 46 0.29 -6.23 -4.71
C TYR A 46 -0.09 -7.48 -5.51
N GLN A 47 0.87 -8.17 -6.13
CA GLN A 47 0.61 -9.45 -6.80
C GLN A 47 0.15 -10.54 -5.81
N GLN A 48 0.58 -10.46 -4.55
CA GLN A 48 0.08 -11.29 -3.46
C GLN A 48 -1.05 -10.60 -2.67
N GLY A 49 -1.57 -9.48 -3.19
CA GLY A 49 -2.46 -8.56 -2.49
C GLY A 49 -3.73 -9.26 -2.01
N ASP A 50 -4.35 -10.06 -2.85
CA ASP A 50 -5.57 -10.80 -2.55
C ASP A 50 -5.39 -11.69 -1.30
N ARG A 51 -4.29 -12.44 -1.25
CA ARG A 51 -3.93 -13.30 -0.11
C ARG A 51 -3.61 -12.48 1.14
N LEU A 52 -2.82 -11.41 0.99
CA LEU A 52 -2.43 -10.57 2.13
C LEU A 52 -3.63 -9.84 2.73
N VAL A 53 -4.56 -9.36 1.90
CA VAL A 53 -5.82 -8.75 2.34
C VAL A 53 -6.70 -9.78 3.02
N TYR A 54 -6.82 -11.00 2.49
CA TYR A 54 -7.55 -12.08 3.16
C TYR A 54 -6.98 -12.34 4.57
N LEU A 55 -5.67 -12.56 4.67
CA LEU A 55 -5.00 -12.81 5.96
C LEU A 55 -5.13 -11.63 6.93
N TRP A 56 -5.20 -10.40 6.41
CA TRP A 56 -5.45 -9.22 7.21
C TRP A 56 -6.89 -9.17 7.73
N ILE A 57 -7.89 -9.38 6.86
CA ILE A 57 -9.31 -9.43 7.24
C ILE A 57 -9.53 -10.54 8.27
N ASP A 58 -9.01 -11.74 7.99
CA ASP A 58 -9.09 -12.91 8.87
C ASP A 58 -8.52 -12.63 10.26
N ARG A 59 -7.34 -12.01 10.35
CA ARG A 59 -6.76 -11.60 11.63
C ARG A 59 -7.65 -10.65 12.43
N TYR A 60 -8.46 -9.82 11.76
CA TYR A 60 -9.34 -8.85 12.41
C TYR A 60 -10.74 -9.38 12.70
N PHE A 61 -11.28 -10.25 11.84
CA PHE A 61 -12.69 -10.66 11.86
C PHE A 61 -12.89 -12.14 12.18
N ASP A 62 -11.82 -12.94 12.21
CA ASP A 62 -11.84 -14.39 12.38
C ASP A 62 -12.78 -15.04 11.35
N ILE A 63 -12.34 -15.10 10.10
CA ILE A 63 -13.19 -15.55 8.99
C ILE A 63 -13.47 -17.04 9.16
N GLN A 64 -14.74 -17.40 9.32
CA GLN A 64 -15.15 -18.78 9.54
C GLN A 64 -15.10 -19.58 8.23
N ASP A 65 -14.99 -20.90 8.31
CA ASP A 65 -14.90 -21.78 7.14
C ASP A 65 -16.04 -21.53 6.13
N ALA A 66 -17.27 -21.33 6.63
CA ALA A 66 -18.44 -21.05 5.79
C ALA A 66 -18.37 -19.69 5.06
N GLN A 67 -17.56 -18.74 5.52
CA GLN A 67 -17.38 -17.41 4.93
C GLN A 67 -16.16 -17.35 4.00
N ALA A 68 -15.23 -18.30 4.11
CA ALA A 68 -13.88 -18.19 3.55
C ALA A 68 -13.86 -18.04 2.03
N ASP A 69 -14.65 -18.85 1.31
CA ASP A 69 -14.69 -18.80 -0.16
C ASP A 69 -15.42 -17.57 -0.68
N ALA A 70 -16.49 -17.14 -0.02
CA ALA A 70 -17.18 -15.90 -0.34
C ALA A 70 -16.25 -14.69 -0.15
N ALA A 71 -15.50 -14.65 0.96
CA ALA A 71 -14.53 -13.59 1.25
C ALA A 71 -13.39 -13.57 0.22
N ARG A 72 -12.81 -14.72 -0.14
CA ARG A 72 -11.80 -14.80 -1.20
C ARG A 72 -12.32 -14.31 -2.54
N GLY A 73 -13.53 -14.72 -2.92
CA GLY A 73 -14.18 -14.28 -4.16
C GLY A 73 -14.43 -12.76 -4.18
N ALA A 74 -14.89 -12.18 -3.06
CA ALA A 74 -15.08 -10.75 -2.91
C ALA A 74 -13.77 -9.97 -3.09
N ILE A 75 -12.68 -10.41 -2.44
CA ILE A 75 -11.37 -9.79 -2.56
C ILE A 75 -10.87 -9.85 -4.00
N ALA A 76 -10.96 -11.00 -4.67
CA ALA A 76 -10.55 -11.15 -6.06
C ALA A 76 -11.34 -10.20 -6.99
N ARG A 77 -12.67 -10.10 -6.82
CA ARG A 77 -13.51 -9.14 -7.57
C ARG A 77 -13.12 -7.69 -7.32
N PHE A 78 -12.75 -7.36 -6.08
CA PHE A 78 -12.27 -6.02 -5.72
C PHE A 78 -10.95 -5.69 -6.41
N PHE A 79 -9.96 -6.59 -6.36
CA PHE A 79 -8.66 -6.38 -7.01
C PHE A 79 -8.78 -6.31 -8.54
N ALA A 80 -9.64 -7.13 -9.16
CA ALA A 80 -9.93 -7.02 -10.59
C ALA A 80 -10.50 -5.65 -10.96
N TRP A 81 -11.46 -5.13 -10.18
CA TRP A 81 -11.96 -3.76 -10.35
C TRP A 81 -10.88 -2.71 -10.10
N HIS A 82 -10.10 -2.85 -9.05
CA HIS A 82 -9.07 -1.88 -8.68
C HIS A 82 -8.03 -1.75 -9.79
N ARG A 83 -7.59 -2.88 -10.38
CA ARG A 83 -6.66 -2.88 -11.51
C ARG A 83 -7.24 -2.19 -12.74
N ARG A 84 -8.52 -2.45 -13.05
CA ARG A 84 -9.16 -1.94 -14.26
C ARG A 84 -9.58 -0.47 -14.18
N GLU A 85 -10.12 -0.05 -13.04
CA GLU A 85 -10.80 1.25 -12.89
C GLU A 85 -10.02 2.24 -12.02
N GLN A 86 -9.39 1.76 -10.95
CA GLN A 86 -8.79 2.65 -9.94
C GLN A 86 -7.30 2.91 -10.19
N LEU A 87 -6.52 1.92 -10.60
CA LEU A 87 -5.10 2.10 -10.94
C LEU A 87 -4.86 3.13 -12.05
N PRO A 88 -5.63 3.20 -13.15
CA PRO A 88 -5.45 4.24 -14.16
C PRO A 88 -5.60 5.66 -13.59
N ARG A 89 -6.56 5.84 -12.67
CA ARG A 89 -6.77 7.13 -11.99
C ARG A 89 -5.64 7.47 -11.03
N ILE A 90 -5.09 6.46 -10.35
CA ILE A 90 -3.91 6.63 -9.49
C ILE A 90 -2.69 7.01 -10.34
N ALA A 91 -2.45 6.33 -11.46
CA ALA A 91 -1.36 6.64 -12.38
C ALA A 91 -1.44 8.09 -12.88
N ALA A 92 -2.62 8.54 -13.33
CA ALA A 92 -2.83 9.92 -13.78
C ALA A 92 -2.55 10.96 -12.68
N LEU A 93 -2.91 10.68 -11.42
CA LEU A 93 -2.59 11.58 -10.30
C LEU A 93 -1.07 11.63 -10.01
N LEU A 94 -0.39 10.50 -10.13
CA LEU A 94 1.07 10.43 -9.96
C LEU A 94 1.80 11.17 -11.09
N GLU A 95 1.34 11.02 -12.34
CA GLU A 95 1.87 11.73 -13.51
C GLU A 95 1.70 13.24 -13.36
N ARG A 96 0.51 13.70 -12.92
CA ARG A 96 0.27 15.11 -12.61
C ARG A 96 1.23 15.61 -11.52
N ALA A 97 1.36 14.87 -10.41
CA ALA A 97 2.27 15.23 -9.32
C ALA A 97 3.73 15.31 -9.80
N GLN A 98 4.15 14.39 -10.66
CA GLN A 98 5.50 14.38 -11.22
C GLN A 98 5.77 15.62 -12.09
N GLY A 99 4.82 16.03 -12.92
CA GLY A 99 4.93 17.22 -13.76
C GLY A 99 4.99 18.54 -12.97
N GLU A 100 4.40 18.57 -11.77
CA GLU A 100 4.31 19.77 -10.94
C GLU A 100 5.51 19.96 -9.98
N LEU A 101 6.41 18.97 -9.83
CA LEU A 101 7.52 18.99 -8.85
C LEU A 101 8.47 20.20 -8.93
N GLN A 102 8.61 20.83 -10.09
CA GLN A 102 9.57 21.91 -10.31
C GLN A 102 9.09 23.26 -9.73
N GLN A 103 7.78 23.44 -9.54
CA GLN A 103 7.22 24.68 -9.03
C GLN A 103 7.25 24.72 -7.49
N PRO A 104 7.16 25.91 -6.88
CA PRO A 104 6.75 26.03 -5.49
C PRO A 104 5.38 25.37 -5.30
N VAL A 105 5.23 24.59 -4.23
CA VAL A 105 4.00 23.89 -3.92
C VAL A 105 3.13 24.76 -3.03
N SER A 106 1.89 24.99 -3.43
CA SER A 106 0.91 25.73 -2.64
C SER A 106 0.10 24.81 -1.71
N ALA A 107 -0.51 25.40 -0.68
CA ALA A 107 -1.42 24.67 0.21
C ALA A 107 -2.65 24.15 -0.55
N GLU A 108 -3.17 24.92 -1.51
CA GLU A 108 -4.30 24.52 -2.36
C GLU A 108 -3.96 23.28 -3.19
N GLN A 109 -2.78 23.23 -3.81
CA GLN A 109 -2.33 22.04 -4.54
C GLN A 109 -2.28 20.80 -3.65
N ILE A 110 -1.73 20.91 -2.43
CA ILE A 110 -1.72 19.76 -1.49
C ILE A 110 -3.15 19.34 -1.12
N ARG A 111 -4.07 20.28 -0.90
CA ARG A 111 -5.47 19.98 -0.61
C ARG A 111 -6.13 19.25 -1.78
N ASP A 112 -5.86 19.65 -3.02
CA ASP A 112 -6.37 18.97 -4.21
C ASP A 112 -5.93 17.50 -4.26
N TYR A 113 -4.65 17.22 -3.99
CA TYR A 113 -4.16 15.84 -3.93
C TYR A 113 -4.77 15.05 -2.77
N GLN A 114 -4.94 15.66 -1.59
CA GLN A 114 -5.63 15.01 -0.47
C GLN A 114 -7.08 14.68 -0.81
N ASN A 115 -7.81 15.61 -1.43
CA ASN A 115 -9.20 15.41 -1.86
C ASN A 115 -9.31 14.31 -2.91
N ALA A 116 -8.41 14.30 -3.90
CA ALA A 116 -8.36 13.23 -4.91
C ALA A 116 -8.09 11.86 -4.28
N TYR A 117 -7.17 11.78 -3.31
CA TYR A 117 -6.90 10.55 -2.56
C TYR A 117 -8.11 10.09 -1.73
N HIS A 118 -8.80 11.02 -1.05
CA HIS A 118 -10.02 10.72 -0.32
C HIS A 118 -11.14 10.20 -1.24
N ALA A 119 -11.32 10.81 -2.40
CA ALA A 119 -12.29 10.37 -3.41
C ALA A 119 -11.99 8.96 -3.95
N LEU A 120 -10.71 8.61 -4.13
CA LEU A 120 -10.31 7.23 -4.45
C LEU A 120 -10.68 6.26 -3.31
N GLY A 121 -10.39 6.62 -2.06
CA GLY A 121 -10.78 5.82 -0.90
C GLY A 121 -12.28 5.60 -0.80
N ARG A 122 -13.08 6.64 -1.04
CA ARG A 122 -14.55 6.55 -1.06
C ARG A 122 -15.03 5.64 -2.19
N ALA A 123 -14.49 5.77 -3.41
CA ALA A 123 -14.84 4.88 -4.51
C ALA A 123 -14.52 3.40 -4.22
N ALA A 124 -13.38 3.13 -3.58
CA ALA A 124 -13.01 1.78 -3.15
C ALA A 124 -13.99 1.23 -2.10
N PHE A 125 -14.36 2.05 -1.12
CA PHE A 125 -15.38 1.67 -0.13
C PHE A 125 -16.72 1.34 -0.80
N GLU A 126 -17.23 2.21 -1.67
CA GLU A 126 -18.49 1.99 -2.38
C GLU A 126 -18.46 0.71 -3.23
N ARG A 127 -17.32 0.39 -3.85
CA ARG A 127 -17.14 -0.86 -4.59
C ARG A 127 -17.21 -2.09 -3.69
N ALA A 128 -16.54 -2.06 -2.54
CA ALA A 128 -16.47 -3.20 -1.61
C ALA A 128 -17.75 -3.35 -0.76
N LYS A 129 -18.54 -2.29 -0.63
CA LYS A 129 -19.70 -2.21 0.28
C LYS A 129 -20.70 -3.36 0.14
N PRO A 130 -21.11 -3.82 -1.07
CA PRO A 130 -22.03 -4.95 -1.19
C PRO A 130 -21.45 -6.25 -0.61
N ASP A 131 -20.15 -6.51 -0.84
CA ASP A 131 -19.48 -7.71 -0.32
C ASP A 131 -19.25 -7.62 1.19
N ILE A 132 -18.95 -6.42 1.72
CA ILE A 132 -18.90 -6.16 3.16
C ILE A 132 -20.26 -6.46 3.79
N ALA A 133 -21.36 -5.98 3.18
CA ALA A 133 -22.71 -6.23 3.68
C ALA A 133 -23.04 -7.72 3.74
N ASP A 134 -22.67 -8.50 2.72
CA ASP A 134 -22.85 -9.97 2.73
C ASP A 134 -22.09 -10.62 3.89
N LEU A 135 -20.85 -10.20 4.15
CA LEU A 135 -20.09 -10.70 5.29
C LEU A 135 -20.77 -10.34 6.62
N LEU A 136 -21.20 -9.08 6.78
CA LEU A 136 -21.83 -8.61 8.03
C LEU A 136 -23.15 -9.34 8.34
N LEU A 137 -23.92 -9.72 7.32
CA LEU A 137 -25.16 -10.49 7.51
C LEU A 137 -24.92 -11.88 8.10
N THR A 138 -23.69 -12.37 8.05
CA THR A 138 -23.31 -13.69 8.59
C THR A 138 -22.48 -13.60 9.87
N VAL A 139 -22.40 -12.42 10.49
CA VAL A 139 -21.55 -12.19 11.67
C VAL A 139 -22.04 -12.98 12.90
N THR A 140 -21.11 -13.59 13.62
CA THR A 140 -21.40 -14.35 14.85
C THR A 140 -21.01 -13.57 16.12
N PRO A 141 -21.57 -13.91 17.30
CA PRO A 141 -21.14 -13.35 18.58
C PRO A 141 -19.64 -13.55 18.84
N GLU A 142 -19.07 -14.70 18.43
CA GLU A 142 -17.65 -15.04 18.56
C GLU A 142 -16.79 -14.05 17.77
N GLN A 143 -17.17 -13.77 16.52
CA GLN A 143 -16.47 -12.81 15.67
C GLN A 143 -16.51 -11.39 16.27
N ILE A 144 -17.65 -10.96 16.82
CA ILE A 144 -17.75 -9.64 17.46
C ILE A 144 -16.82 -9.55 18.68
N ARG A 145 -16.74 -10.61 19.50
CA ARG A 145 -15.79 -10.68 20.63
C ARG A 145 -14.34 -10.63 20.15
N HIS A 146 -14.01 -11.36 19.07
CA HIS A 146 -12.67 -11.35 18.47
C HIS A 146 -12.29 -9.96 17.95
N VAL A 147 -13.17 -9.29 17.20
CA VAL A 147 -12.96 -7.92 16.70
C VAL A 147 -12.67 -6.96 17.86
N ARG A 148 -13.42 -7.07 18.97
CA ARG A 148 -13.21 -6.26 20.17
C ARG A 148 -11.84 -6.49 20.78
N GLN A 149 -11.46 -7.74 21.04
CA GLN A 149 -10.13 -8.09 21.56
C GLN A 149 -9.01 -7.60 20.65
N ARG A 150 -9.20 -7.72 19.33
CA ARG A 150 -8.24 -7.22 18.35
C ARG A 150 -8.10 -5.71 18.44
N PHE A 151 -9.21 -4.96 18.56
CA PHE A 151 -9.19 -3.51 18.76
C PHE A 151 -8.45 -3.12 20.03
N ASP A 152 -8.71 -3.79 21.16
CA ASP A 152 -8.03 -3.52 22.42
C ASP A 152 -6.52 -3.72 22.30
N ALA A 153 -6.09 -4.84 21.70
CA ALA A 153 -4.68 -5.15 21.48
C ALA A 153 -3.98 -4.10 20.61
N VAL A 154 -4.56 -3.72 19.47
CA VAL A 154 -3.93 -2.71 18.59
C VAL A 154 -3.98 -1.30 19.18
N ASN A 155 -4.94 -1.00 20.04
CA ASN A 155 -5.04 0.28 20.72
C ASN A 155 -4.00 0.42 21.84
N GLU A 156 -3.68 -0.66 22.55
CA GLU A 156 -2.56 -0.69 23.49
C GLU A 156 -1.24 -0.38 22.77
N THR A 157 -0.93 -1.09 21.68
CA THR A 157 0.26 -0.80 20.86
C THR A 157 0.26 0.63 20.32
N TYR A 158 -0.89 1.15 19.88
CA TYR A 158 -1.00 2.52 19.41
C TYR A 158 -0.67 3.53 20.52
N ARG A 159 -1.21 3.35 21.72
CA ARG A 159 -0.95 4.23 22.88
C ARG A 159 0.52 4.26 23.24
N GLN A 160 1.15 3.09 23.33
CA GLN A 160 2.58 2.97 23.63
C GLN A 160 3.45 3.75 22.64
N ARG A 161 3.02 3.84 21.38
CA ARG A 161 3.80 4.45 20.30
C ARG A 161 3.48 5.92 20.00
N TYR A 162 2.26 6.37 20.28
CA TYR A 162 1.82 7.71 19.85
C TYR A 162 1.16 8.54 20.96
N LEU A 163 0.99 7.96 22.14
CA LEU A 163 0.46 8.62 23.35
C LEU A 163 1.36 8.36 24.55
N GLN A 164 2.68 8.39 24.34
CA GLN A 164 3.68 8.33 25.40
C GLN A 164 3.41 9.41 26.44
N ARG A 165 3.76 9.16 27.69
CA ARG A 165 3.58 10.16 28.78
C ARG A 165 4.48 11.38 28.57
N ASP A 166 5.72 11.15 28.18
CA ASP A 166 6.67 12.22 27.86
C ASP A 166 6.30 12.91 26.53
N GLY A 167 6.24 14.24 26.56
CA GLY A 167 5.94 15.08 25.40
C GLY A 167 7.06 15.09 24.36
N ASP A 168 8.30 14.96 24.82
CA ASP A 168 9.46 14.94 23.92
C ASP A 168 9.49 13.62 23.14
N ASP A 169 9.25 12.49 23.81
CA ASP A 169 9.06 11.17 23.16
C ASP A 169 7.99 11.22 22.06
N ARG A 170 6.79 11.76 22.37
CA ARG A 170 5.70 11.89 21.39
C ARG A 170 6.13 12.71 20.17
N SER A 171 6.81 13.82 20.41
CA SER A 171 7.29 14.71 19.36
C SER A 171 8.33 14.03 18.48
N ARG A 172 9.27 13.27 19.07
CA ARG A 172 10.29 12.51 18.34
C ARG A 172 9.68 11.42 17.47
N GLU A 173 8.75 10.61 17.99
CA GLU A 173 8.09 9.56 17.18
C GLU A 173 7.27 10.16 16.04
N ARG A 174 6.52 11.24 16.31
CA ARG A 174 5.73 11.89 15.24
C ARG A 174 6.62 12.48 14.16
N PHE A 175 7.67 13.19 14.54
CA PHE A 175 8.65 13.74 13.61
C PHE A 175 9.31 12.64 12.79
N LYS A 176 9.75 11.55 13.43
CA LYS A 176 10.33 10.38 12.75
C LYS A 176 9.40 9.86 11.66
N ARG A 177 8.10 9.71 11.94
CA ARG A 177 7.12 9.23 10.94
C ARG A 177 6.95 10.19 9.77
N VAL A 178 6.85 11.49 10.04
CA VAL A 178 6.78 12.51 8.99
C VAL A 178 8.03 12.42 8.10
N MET A 179 9.21 12.33 8.71
CA MET A 179 10.47 12.27 7.97
C MET A 179 10.67 10.94 7.23
N ASP A 180 10.24 9.80 7.77
CA ASP A 180 10.31 8.51 7.07
C ASP A 180 9.48 8.55 5.77
N ASN A 181 8.30 9.17 5.80
CA ASN A 181 7.47 9.39 4.59
C ASN A 181 8.11 10.40 3.63
N ALA A 182 8.63 11.51 4.16
CA ALA A 182 9.31 12.52 3.34
C ALA A 182 10.54 11.93 2.64
N ARG A 183 11.33 11.11 3.35
CA ARG A 183 12.53 10.46 2.81
C ARG A 183 12.22 9.40 1.77
N LEU A 184 11.07 8.73 1.87
CA LEU A 184 10.60 7.81 0.83
C LEU A 184 10.40 8.50 -0.52
N VAL A 185 9.97 9.77 -0.50
CA VAL A 185 9.68 10.57 -1.70
C VAL A 185 10.89 11.37 -2.14
N TYR A 186 11.51 12.14 -1.24
CA TYR A 186 12.53 13.14 -1.57
C TYR A 186 13.96 12.68 -1.29
N GLY A 187 14.15 11.51 -0.68
CA GLY A 187 15.47 10.99 -0.30
C GLY A 187 15.98 11.59 1.01
N ARG A 188 17.29 11.70 1.19
CA ARG A 188 17.88 12.16 2.46
C ARG A 188 17.65 13.64 2.70
N PHE A 189 17.43 14.03 3.95
CA PHE A 189 17.35 15.42 4.43
C PHE A 189 18.57 15.73 5.30
N SER A 190 19.04 16.98 5.30
CA SER A 190 20.09 17.44 6.21
C SER A 190 19.54 17.78 7.59
N SER A 191 20.40 17.86 8.61
CA SER A 191 20.01 18.31 9.95
C SER A 191 19.38 19.72 9.91
N ALA A 192 19.94 20.64 9.13
CA ALA A 192 19.40 21.98 8.96
C ALA A 192 17.98 21.98 8.37
N GLN A 193 17.68 21.08 7.42
CA GLN A 193 16.31 20.93 6.90
C GLN A 193 15.38 20.36 7.97
N GLU A 194 15.84 19.34 8.71
CA GLU A 194 15.09 18.73 9.79
C GLU A 194 14.74 19.73 10.91
N ASP A 195 15.65 20.65 11.23
CA ASP A 195 15.44 21.70 12.22
C ASP A 195 14.35 22.70 11.80
N VAL A 196 14.22 22.98 10.50
CA VAL A 196 13.13 23.81 9.95
C VAL A 196 11.79 23.06 9.95
N ILE A 197 11.78 21.75 9.69
CA ILE A 197 10.55 20.94 9.62
C ILE A 197 9.99 20.67 11.02
N ARG A 198 10.85 20.53 12.03
CA ARG A 198 10.45 20.09 13.38
C ARG A 198 9.35 20.97 14.02
N PRO A 199 9.42 22.31 14.01
CA PRO A 199 8.35 23.16 14.53
C PRO A 199 7.02 22.98 13.80
N ALA A 200 7.04 22.79 12.47
CA ALA A 200 5.82 22.62 11.67
C ALA A 200 5.02 21.36 12.07
N VAL A 201 5.69 20.35 12.65
CA VAL A 201 5.05 19.09 13.08
C VAL A 201 4.34 19.24 14.44
N ALA A 202 4.61 20.29 15.23
CA ALA A 202 4.08 20.42 16.58
C ALA A 202 2.54 20.37 16.68
N PRO A 203 1.74 21.02 15.79
CA PRO A 203 0.28 20.91 15.84
C PRO A 203 -0.22 19.48 15.64
N LEU A 204 0.49 18.69 14.82
CA LEU A 204 0.16 17.28 14.60
C LEU A 204 0.42 16.40 15.83
N VAL A 205 1.39 16.77 16.67
CA VAL A 205 1.66 16.13 17.97
C VAL A 205 0.56 16.49 18.96
N ALA A 206 0.22 17.78 19.05
CA ALA A 206 -0.82 18.26 19.95
C ALA A 206 -2.19 17.61 19.69
N ALA A 207 -2.50 17.30 18.42
CA ALA A 207 -3.75 16.66 18.03
C ALA A 207 -3.83 15.16 18.36
N ALA A 208 -2.74 14.51 18.79
CA ALA A 208 -2.68 13.05 18.97
C ALA A 208 -3.75 12.49 19.93
N PRO A 209 -4.03 13.10 21.10
CA PRO A 209 -5.07 12.62 22.01
C PRO A 209 -6.48 12.69 21.38
N ALA A 210 -6.82 13.79 20.70
CA ALA A 210 -8.11 13.93 20.02
C ALA A 210 -8.28 12.91 18.89
N ARG A 211 -7.23 12.69 18.10
CA ARG A 211 -7.21 11.67 17.03
C ARG A 211 -7.39 10.25 17.59
N TYR A 212 -6.82 9.95 18.76
CA TYR A 212 -7.03 8.67 19.42
C TYR A 212 -8.46 8.51 19.96
N ALA A 213 -9.04 9.57 20.53
CA ALA A 213 -10.45 9.55 20.94
C ALA A 213 -11.39 9.27 19.75
N GLU A 214 -11.17 9.93 18.61
CA GLU A 214 -11.93 9.67 17.36
C GLU A 214 -11.77 8.21 16.89
N ARG A 215 -10.56 7.65 16.98
CA ARG A 215 -10.31 6.24 16.65
C ARG A 215 -11.15 5.30 17.53
N LEU A 216 -11.21 5.54 18.84
CA LEU A 216 -11.99 4.71 19.77
C LEU A 216 -13.49 4.80 19.47
N GLN A 217 -14.01 6.01 19.23
CA GLN A 217 -15.42 6.19 18.88
C GLN A 217 -15.77 5.46 17.58
N ARG A 218 -14.88 5.51 16.57
CA ARG A 218 -15.06 4.80 15.31
C ARG A 218 -15.11 3.28 15.47
N GLN A 219 -14.28 2.72 16.36
CA GLN A 219 -14.26 1.29 16.66
C GLN A 219 -15.51 0.86 17.45
N GLN A 220 -15.96 1.68 18.41
CA GLN A 220 -17.19 1.43 19.16
C GLN A 220 -18.41 1.47 18.24
N ALA A 221 -18.50 2.45 17.34
CA ALA A 221 -19.56 2.53 16.34
C ALA A 221 -19.55 1.34 15.38
N TRP A 222 -18.36 0.82 15.02
CA TRP A 222 -18.26 -0.40 14.23
C TRP A 222 -18.81 -1.62 14.98
N LEU A 223 -18.40 -1.83 16.23
CA LEU A 223 -18.92 -2.93 17.06
C LEU A 223 -20.44 -2.81 17.27
N ALA A 224 -20.96 -1.61 17.47
CA ALA A 224 -22.39 -1.35 17.57
C ALA A 224 -23.13 -1.70 16.26
N LEU A 225 -22.55 -1.38 15.10
CA LEU A 225 -23.09 -1.78 13.80
C LEU A 225 -23.13 -3.31 13.66
N LEU A 226 -22.05 -4.01 14.02
CA LEU A 226 -22.01 -5.48 13.97
C LEU A 226 -23.10 -6.11 14.86
N GLU A 227 -23.22 -5.64 16.11
CA GLU A 227 -24.26 -6.12 17.02
C GLU A 227 -25.66 -5.82 16.48
N ARG A 228 -25.87 -4.62 15.93
CA ARG A 228 -27.16 -4.23 15.36
C ARG A 228 -27.57 -5.12 14.19
N VAL A 229 -26.66 -5.38 13.26
CA VAL A 229 -26.92 -6.30 12.13
C VAL A 229 -27.27 -7.70 12.65
N ARG A 230 -26.54 -8.18 13.66
CA ARG A 230 -26.78 -9.48 14.28
C ARG A 230 -28.13 -9.57 15.00
N THR A 231 -28.58 -8.51 15.67
CA THR A 231 -29.82 -8.53 16.46
C THR A 231 -31.07 -8.22 15.65
N GLU A 232 -30.98 -7.30 14.70
CA GLU A 232 -32.13 -6.84 13.91
C GLU A 232 -32.37 -7.70 12.67
N HIS A 233 -31.38 -8.52 12.25
CA HIS A 233 -31.44 -9.34 11.03
C HIS A 233 -31.99 -8.58 9.79
N PRO A 234 -31.43 -7.39 9.48
CA PRO A 234 -31.93 -6.56 8.39
C PRO A 234 -31.66 -7.20 7.02
N ASP A 235 -32.29 -6.67 5.96
CA ASP A 235 -31.92 -7.02 4.60
C ASP A 235 -30.59 -6.36 4.16
N LYS A 236 -30.00 -6.86 3.08
CA LYS A 236 -28.73 -6.36 2.54
C LYS A 236 -28.77 -4.85 2.20
N PRO A 237 -29.81 -4.32 1.50
CA PRO A 237 -29.90 -2.89 1.24
C PRO A 237 -29.85 -2.03 2.50
N THR A 238 -30.49 -2.45 3.59
CA THR A 238 -30.46 -1.76 4.88
C THR A 238 -29.04 -1.76 5.48
N VAL A 239 -28.33 -2.90 5.46
CA VAL A 239 -26.93 -2.96 5.92
C VAL A 239 -26.03 -2.03 5.09
N MET A 240 -26.23 -1.98 3.76
CA MET A 240 -25.50 -1.07 2.88
C MET A 240 -25.78 0.40 3.22
N GLN A 241 -27.02 0.76 3.57
CA GLN A 241 -27.35 2.11 4.02
C GLN A 241 -26.65 2.44 5.35
N TRP A 242 -26.62 1.52 6.31
CA TRP A 242 -25.93 1.72 7.58
C TRP A 242 -24.42 1.84 7.40
N LEU A 243 -23.83 1.07 6.48
CA LEU A 243 -22.41 1.19 6.11
C LEU A 243 -22.10 2.57 5.51
N THR A 244 -22.96 3.10 4.63
CA THR A 244 -22.83 4.47 4.11
C THR A 244 -22.90 5.49 5.24
N ALA A 245 -23.92 5.43 6.09
CA ALA A 245 -24.07 6.36 7.22
C ALA A 245 -22.87 6.29 8.18
N TYR A 246 -22.36 5.08 8.45
CA TYR A 246 -21.15 4.88 9.23
C TYR A 246 -19.95 5.59 8.57
N ALA A 247 -19.72 5.41 7.27
CA ALA A 247 -18.61 6.07 6.57
C ALA A 247 -18.74 7.61 6.56
N ASP A 248 -19.94 8.12 6.29
CA ASP A 248 -20.23 9.56 6.18
C ASP A 248 -19.95 10.30 7.49
N GLN A 249 -20.29 9.69 8.64
CA GLN A 249 -20.05 10.26 9.97
C GLN A 249 -18.56 10.57 10.23
N TRP A 250 -17.63 9.84 9.61
CA TRP A 250 -16.18 10.04 9.82
C TRP A 250 -15.53 10.84 8.70
N GLU A 251 -16.12 10.87 7.52
CA GLU A 251 -15.66 11.75 6.45
C GLU A 251 -16.05 13.21 6.76
N HIS A 252 -17.25 13.43 7.29
CA HIS A 252 -17.78 14.74 7.64
C HIS A 252 -18.32 14.75 9.09
N PRO A 253 -17.46 14.63 10.12
CA PRO A 253 -17.91 14.63 11.50
C PRO A 253 -18.53 15.98 11.87
N PRO A 254 -19.68 16.01 12.57
CA PRO A 254 -20.37 17.26 12.88
C PRO A 254 -19.72 18.04 14.03
N GLY A 255 -20.00 19.35 14.09
CA GLY A 255 -19.64 20.22 15.21
C GLY A 255 -18.14 20.31 15.50
N GLU A 256 -17.77 20.33 16.78
CA GLU A 256 -16.37 20.44 17.23
C GLU A 256 -15.48 19.29 16.75
N ARG A 257 -16.06 18.12 16.46
CA ARG A 257 -15.31 16.98 15.90
C ARG A 257 -14.86 17.29 14.47
N GLY A 258 -15.74 17.89 13.67
CA GLY A 258 -15.44 18.44 12.34
C GLY A 258 -14.33 19.48 12.39
N ALA A 259 -14.49 20.51 13.22
CA ALA A 259 -13.50 21.57 13.36
C ALA A 259 -12.10 21.04 13.75
N ARG A 260 -12.03 20.06 14.66
CA ARG A 260 -10.74 19.42 15.04
C ARG A 260 -10.14 18.57 13.93
N ARG A 261 -10.96 17.88 13.14
CA ARG A 261 -10.50 17.14 11.96
C ARG A 261 -9.90 18.12 10.94
N ASP A 262 -10.60 19.21 10.64
CA ASP A 262 -10.19 20.15 9.62
C ASP A 262 -8.90 20.88 10.02
N ALA A 263 -8.79 21.32 11.29
CA ALA A 263 -7.55 21.88 11.83
C ALA A 263 -6.36 20.89 11.75
N TYR A 264 -6.61 19.59 11.93
CA TYR A 264 -5.57 18.57 11.78
C TYR A 264 -5.16 18.39 10.31
N LEU A 265 -6.11 18.43 9.37
CA LEU A 265 -5.83 18.38 7.94
C LEU A 265 -5.05 19.61 7.49
N ASP A 266 -5.43 20.80 7.95
CA ASP A 266 -4.70 22.05 7.72
C ASP A 266 -3.24 21.95 8.18
N ALA A 267 -3.01 21.52 9.42
CA ALA A 267 -1.66 21.31 9.92
C ALA A 267 -0.86 20.27 9.09
N SER A 268 -1.53 19.25 8.55
CA SER A 268 -0.89 18.25 7.68
C SER A 268 -0.56 18.83 6.31
N VAL A 269 -1.38 19.73 5.79
CA VAL A 269 -1.12 20.50 4.57
C VAL A 269 0.11 21.38 4.78
N ASP A 270 0.15 22.14 5.88
CA ASP A 270 1.25 23.07 6.19
C ASP A 270 2.61 22.37 6.31
N VAL A 271 2.64 21.21 6.97
CA VAL A 271 3.85 20.35 7.04
C VAL A 271 4.27 19.89 5.64
N SER A 272 3.33 19.47 4.80
CA SER A 272 3.62 19.00 3.44
C SER A 272 4.17 20.12 2.56
N VAL A 273 3.59 21.31 2.64
CA VAL A 273 4.05 22.52 1.95
C VAL A 273 5.46 22.91 2.39
N THR A 274 5.70 22.90 3.71
CA THR A 274 7.02 23.22 4.28
C THR A 274 8.08 22.25 3.78
N ILE A 275 7.80 20.93 3.82
CA ILE A 275 8.74 19.92 3.33
C ILE A 275 8.98 20.10 1.82
N ALA A 276 7.92 20.20 1.02
CA ALA A 276 8.04 20.29 -0.43
C ALA A 276 8.86 21.51 -0.87
N ASN A 277 8.62 22.67 -0.25
CA ASN A 277 9.33 23.91 -0.61
C ASN A 277 10.74 24.02 -0.02
N LEU A 278 11.10 23.16 0.94
CA LEU A 278 12.45 23.06 1.50
C LEU A 278 13.36 22.12 0.68
N THR A 279 12.80 21.42 -0.32
CA THR A 279 13.55 20.44 -1.11
C THR A 279 14.54 21.09 -2.08
N THR A 280 15.72 20.48 -2.19
CA THR A 280 16.75 20.87 -3.15
C THR A 280 16.46 20.32 -4.55
N PRO A 281 17.11 20.84 -5.61
CA PRO A 281 16.99 20.26 -6.96
C PRO A 281 17.29 18.75 -7.00
N GLN A 282 18.28 18.28 -6.23
CA GLN A 282 18.60 16.85 -6.13
C GLN A 282 17.48 16.04 -5.49
N GLN A 283 16.84 16.57 -4.44
CA GLN A 283 15.70 15.92 -3.78
C GLN A 283 14.46 15.90 -4.68
N LYS A 284 14.23 16.96 -5.48
CA LYS A 284 13.17 16.99 -6.50
C LYS A 284 13.40 15.97 -7.62
N LEU A 285 14.64 15.78 -8.05
CA LEU A 285 15.00 14.70 -9.00
C LEU A 285 14.71 13.32 -8.42
N HIS A 286 15.09 13.08 -7.16
CA HIS A 286 14.76 11.81 -6.49
C HIS A 286 13.25 11.57 -6.40
N ALA A 287 12.47 12.61 -6.08
CA ALA A 287 11.01 12.52 -6.07
C ALA A 287 10.44 12.19 -7.45
N ARG A 288 10.94 12.82 -8.52
CA ARG A 288 10.51 12.52 -9.89
C ARG A 288 10.76 11.04 -10.23
N ASP A 289 11.96 10.54 -9.94
CA ASP A 289 12.34 9.15 -10.23
C ASP A 289 11.52 8.18 -9.37
N ARG A 290 11.22 8.54 -8.11
CA ARG A 290 10.35 7.74 -7.23
C ARG A 290 8.92 7.65 -7.75
N LEU A 291 8.34 8.79 -8.16
CA LEU A 291 7.00 8.84 -8.76
C LEU A 291 6.97 8.05 -10.06
N GLN A 292 8.02 8.12 -10.90
CA GLN A 292 8.11 7.33 -12.12
C GLN A 292 8.00 5.83 -11.82
N GLY A 293 8.75 5.34 -10.82
CA GLY A 293 8.66 3.94 -10.43
C GLY A 293 7.26 3.51 -9.99
N TRP A 294 6.50 4.38 -9.32
CA TRP A 294 5.11 4.09 -8.94
C TRP A 294 4.14 4.14 -10.13
N ILE A 295 4.38 5.02 -11.11
CA ILE A 295 3.61 5.06 -12.36
C ILE A 295 3.83 3.77 -13.15
N ASP A 296 5.09 3.35 -13.29
CA ASP A 296 5.47 2.11 -13.98
C ASP A 296 4.85 0.89 -13.28
N ASP A 297 4.91 0.84 -11.93
CA ASP A 297 4.23 -0.20 -11.15
C ASP A 297 2.72 -0.24 -11.42
N ALA A 298 2.06 0.92 -11.46
CA ALA A 298 0.62 0.98 -11.72
C ALA A 298 0.27 0.45 -13.11
N HIS A 299 1.02 0.87 -14.15
CA HIS A 299 0.84 0.39 -15.52
C HIS A 299 1.10 -1.11 -15.65
N ASP A 300 2.13 -1.63 -14.99
CA ASP A 300 2.42 -3.07 -14.96
C ASP A 300 1.29 -3.87 -14.32
N LEU A 301 0.77 -3.38 -13.19
CA LEU A 301 -0.32 -4.02 -12.47
C LEU A 301 -1.62 -4.02 -13.29
N MET A 302 -1.90 -2.95 -14.03
CA MET A 302 -3.01 -2.88 -15.00
C MET A 302 -2.91 -3.98 -16.06
N ARG A 303 -1.71 -4.17 -16.65
CA ARG A 303 -1.46 -5.19 -17.69
C ARG A 303 -1.58 -6.62 -17.15
N SER A 304 -1.02 -6.88 -15.98
CA SER A 304 -1.10 -8.22 -15.35
C SER A 304 -2.55 -8.66 -15.08
N GLY A 305 -3.44 -7.72 -14.77
CA GLY A 305 -4.87 -8.01 -14.59
C GLY A 305 -5.58 -8.38 -15.90
N THR A 306 -5.07 -7.93 -17.04
CA THR A 306 -5.64 -8.24 -18.37
C THR A 306 -5.27 -9.65 -18.83
N GLU A 307 -4.04 -10.09 -18.54
CA GLU A 307 -3.57 -11.45 -18.85
C GLU A 307 -4.30 -12.53 -18.03
N THR A 308 -4.54 -12.30 -16.74
CA THR A 308 -5.32 -13.24 -15.89
C THR A 308 -6.79 -13.34 -16.35
N ALA A 309 -7.37 -12.26 -16.86
CA ALA A 309 -8.74 -12.26 -17.38
C ALA A 309 -8.86 -12.99 -18.74
N ALA A 310 -7.79 -12.99 -19.56
CA ALA A 310 -7.74 -13.70 -20.83
C ALA A 310 -7.56 -15.23 -20.65
N ASP A 311 -6.86 -15.65 -19.60
CA ASP A 311 -6.61 -17.07 -19.29
C ASP A 311 -7.79 -17.74 -18.53
N GLY A 312 -8.54 -16.96 -17.74
CA GLY A 312 -9.74 -17.45 -17.02
C GLY A 312 -10.96 -17.78 -17.89
N GLY A 313 -10.83 -17.72 -19.22
CA GLY A 313 -11.89 -18.04 -20.20
C GLY A 313 -11.81 -19.47 -20.78
N ARG A 314 -10.81 -20.27 -20.39
CA ARG A 314 -10.73 -21.68 -20.79
C ARG A 314 -11.22 -22.58 -19.66
N PRO A 315 -12.30 -23.36 -19.84
CA PRO A 315 -12.56 -24.47 -18.92
C PRO A 315 -11.45 -25.50 -19.14
N ASP A 316 -10.59 -25.69 -18.15
CA ASP A 316 -9.65 -26.82 -18.12
C ASP A 316 -10.44 -28.12 -17.94
N GLU A 317 -10.94 -28.66 -19.05
CA GLU A 317 -11.19 -30.09 -19.21
C GLU A 317 -9.85 -30.80 -19.42
N ALA A 318 -9.35 -31.49 -18.39
CA ALA A 318 -8.78 -32.85 -18.48
C ALA A 318 -8.14 -33.23 -17.13
N THR A 319 -8.76 -34.12 -16.36
CA THR A 319 -8.44 -35.58 -16.30
C THR A 319 -7.04 -35.89 -15.81
N THR A 320 -6.93 -36.56 -14.65
CA THR A 320 -6.12 -37.76 -14.30
C THR A 320 -6.14 -37.86 -12.76
N GLY A 321 -6.90 -38.77 -12.14
CA GLY A 321 -6.54 -40.18 -11.98
C GLY A 321 -6.29 -40.47 -10.50
N MET A 322 -7.34 -40.85 -9.77
CA MET A 322 -7.27 -41.29 -8.37
C MET A 322 -7.14 -42.82 -8.33
N PRO A 323 -6.11 -43.41 -7.67
CA PRO A 323 -6.10 -44.84 -7.41
C PRO A 323 -6.91 -45.17 -6.14
N PRO A 324 -7.48 -46.38 -6.03
CA PRO A 324 -8.35 -46.74 -4.92
C PRO A 324 -7.54 -46.97 -3.63
N ARG A 325 -8.04 -46.42 -2.51
CA ARG A 325 -7.59 -46.82 -1.17
C ARG A 325 -8.14 -48.20 -0.85
N ASN A 326 -7.23 -49.12 -0.57
CA ASN A 326 -7.52 -50.44 -0.04
C ASN A 326 -7.61 -50.38 1.50
N ARG A 327 -8.70 -50.99 2.01
CA ARG A 327 -9.04 -51.39 3.39
C ARG A 327 -9.39 -50.30 4.41
#